data_AF-A0A922XYY9-F1
#
_entry.id   AF-A0A922XYY9-F1
#
_cell.length_a   1.000
_cell.length_b   1.000
_cell.length_c   1.000
_cell.angle_alpha   90.00
_cell.angle_beta   90.00
_cell.angle_gamma   90.00
#
_symmetry.space_group_name_H-M   'P 1'
#
loop_
_entity.id
_entity.type
_entity.pdbx_description
1 polymer ?
#
loop_
_entity_poly.entity_id
_entity_poly.type
_entity_poly.pdbx_seq_one_letter_code
_entity_poly.pdbx_strand_id
1 'polypeptide(L)'
;MAITLDQAPAQPARPRKFYQHLYVQVLAAIAAGILLGHFWPEQGAALKPLGDAFIKLVKMIIAPVIFLTVSTGIAGMSDMQKVGRVAGKAMIYFLTFSTLALVVGLIVGNLVQPGSGLHINPASLDAKSVQGYATQAHDSSIVGFLQNIIPNTIVGAFASGDILQVLFFSVLFGLSLSLVGERAKPVTDFLQTLSIPIFKLVAILMKAAPLGAFGAMAFTIGRYGIGSVANLAMLIGTFYLTSAIFVFVVLGAVARYNGFSILALIRYIKEEILLVIGTSSSEAALPTLMEKMEAAGCKRSVVGLVVPTGYSFNLDGTNIYMTLAALFIAQAMDIHLPLGDQILLLLVAMLSSKG
;
A
#
# COMPACT_ATOMS: atom_id res chain seq x y z
N MET A 1 14.66 -49.27 12.37
CA MET A 1 13.38 -49.59 11.71
C MET A 1 12.80 -48.28 11.20
N ALA A 2 13.01 -47.96 9.92
CA ALA A 2 12.62 -46.69 9.33
C ALA A 2 11.13 -46.73 8.97
N ILE A 3 10.34 -45.79 9.49
CA ILE A 3 8.94 -45.62 9.12
C ILE A 3 8.93 -44.77 7.84
N THR A 4 8.85 -45.44 6.68
CA THR A 4 8.53 -44.80 5.42
C THR A 4 7.05 -44.43 5.45
N LEU A 5 6.75 -43.14 5.66
CA LEU A 5 5.41 -42.60 5.43
C LEU A 5 5.17 -42.60 3.92
N ASP A 6 4.39 -43.57 3.47
CA ASP A 6 3.90 -43.71 2.11
C ASP A 6 3.06 -42.46 1.76
N GLN A 7 3.66 -41.49 1.07
CA GLN A 7 2.93 -40.31 0.60
C GLN A 7 2.10 -40.70 -0.61
N ALA A 8 0.83 -40.99 -0.37
CA ALA A 8 -0.15 -41.18 -1.43
C ALA A 8 -0.12 -39.97 -2.41
N PRO A 9 -0.20 -40.21 -3.73
CA PRO A 9 -0.15 -39.13 -4.71
C PRO A 9 -1.31 -38.15 -4.48
N ALA A 10 -0.97 -36.87 -4.27
CA ALA A 10 -1.94 -35.81 -4.07
C ALA A 10 -2.92 -35.76 -5.27
N GLN A 11 -4.21 -35.98 -5.01
CA GLN A 11 -5.25 -35.88 -6.03
C GLN A 11 -5.20 -34.49 -6.68
N PRO A 12 -5.32 -34.39 -8.02
CA PRO A 12 -5.35 -33.09 -8.69
C PRO A 12 -6.57 -32.30 -8.17
N ALA A 13 -6.31 -31.15 -7.55
CA ALA A 13 -7.34 -30.29 -7.02
C ALA A 13 -8.33 -29.91 -8.14
N ARG A 14 -9.63 -30.18 -7.93
CA ARG A 14 -10.67 -29.82 -8.90
C ARG A 14 -10.57 -28.32 -9.23
N PRO A 15 -10.69 -27.92 -10.52
CA PRO A 15 -10.66 -26.51 -10.88
C PRO A 15 -11.76 -25.78 -10.13
N ARG A 16 -11.37 -24.72 -9.40
CA ARG A 16 -12.32 -23.89 -8.64
C ARG A 16 -13.30 -23.24 -9.60
N LYS A 17 -14.58 -23.22 -9.23
CA LYS A 17 -15.61 -22.55 -10.03
C LYS A 17 -15.39 -21.04 -9.96
N PHE A 18 -15.80 -20.31 -11.01
CA PHE A 18 -15.51 -18.88 -11.16
C PHE A 18 -15.89 -18.03 -9.93
N TYR A 19 -17.06 -18.28 -9.33
CA TYR A 19 -17.57 -17.59 -8.13
C TYR A 19 -16.83 -17.94 -6.82
N GLN A 20 -15.96 -18.95 -6.84
CA GLN A 20 -15.10 -19.31 -5.71
C GLN A 20 -13.77 -18.53 -5.71
N HIS A 21 -13.49 -17.74 -6.75
CA HIS A 21 -12.34 -16.86 -6.76
C HIS A 21 -12.59 -15.61 -5.92
N LEU A 22 -11.62 -15.27 -5.08
CA LEU A 22 -11.72 -14.15 -4.14
C LEU A 22 -11.98 -12.83 -4.88
N TYR A 23 -11.30 -12.61 -6.01
CA TYR A 23 -11.49 -11.39 -6.79
C TYR A 23 -12.93 -11.21 -7.30
N VAL A 24 -13.63 -12.30 -7.64
CA VAL A 24 -15.02 -12.25 -8.11
C VAL A 24 -15.94 -11.88 -6.95
N GLN A 25 -15.68 -12.44 -5.77
CA GLN A 25 -16.43 -12.11 -4.55
C GLN A 25 -16.23 -10.65 -4.14
N VAL A 26 -14.99 -10.16 -4.21
CA VAL A 26 -14.67 -8.74 -3.93
C VAL A 26 -15.34 -7.82 -4.93
N LEU A 27 -15.31 -8.12 -6.23
CA LEU A 27 -16.00 -7.31 -7.25
C LEU A 27 -17.52 -7.28 -7.05
N ALA A 28 -18.13 -8.43 -6.77
CA ALA A 28 -19.56 -8.51 -6.47
C ALA A 28 -19.92 -7.71 -5.20
N ALA A 29 -19.08 -7.79 -4.17
CA ALA A 29 -19.23 -7.03 -2.94
C ALA A 29 -19.10 -5.51 -3.15
N ILE A 30 -18.12 -5.07 -3.94
CA ILE A 30 -17.95 -3.65 -4.31
C ILE A 30 -19.20 -3.15 -5.04
N ALA A 31 -19.66 -3.89 -6.06
CA ALA A 31 -20.86 -3.52 -6.82
C ALA A 31 -22.10 -3.44 -5.91
N ALA A 32 -22.30 -4.43 -5.05
CA ALA A 32 -23.40 -4.43 -4.08
C ALA A 32 -23.31 -3.26 -3.09
N GLY A 33 -22.10 -2.93 -2.63
CA GLY A 33 -21.86 -1.80 -1.73
C GLY A 33 -22.18 -0.47 -2.38
N ILE A 34 -21.74 -0.26 -3.64
CA ILE A 34 -22.06 0.95 -4.42
C ILE A 34 -23.58 1.08 -4.60
N LEU A 35 -24.27 0.01 -5.00
CA LEU A 35 -25.72 0.03 -5.21
C LEU A 35 -26.45 0.37 -3.91
N LEU A 36 -26.07 -0.25 -2.79
CA LEU A 36 -26.67 0.03 -1.50
C LEU A 36 -26.41 1.48 -1.06
N GLY A 37 -25.17 1.96 -1.14
CA GLY A 37 -24.84 3.35 -0.80
C GLY A 37 -25.54 4.38 -1.71
N HIS A 38 -25.86 4.02 -2.96
CA HIS A 38 -26.57 4.90 -3.87
C HIS A 38 -28.08 4.96 -3.61
N PHE A 39 -28.73 3.80 -3.50
CA PHE A 39 -30.19 3.71 -3.32
C PHE A 39 -30.64 3.93 -1.87
N TRP A 40 -29.76 3.61 -0.91
CA TRP A 40 -30.01 3.71 0.54
C TRP A 40 -28.83 4.38 1.25
N PRO A 41 -28.61 5.70 1.07
CA PRO A 41 -27.40 6.38 1.53
C PRO A 41 -27.17 6.33 3.04
N GLU A 42 -28.22 6.47 3.85
CA GLU A 42 -28.11 6.37 5.32
C GLU A 42 -27.67 4.98 5.76
N GLN A 43 -28.26 3.93 5.17
CA GLN A 43 -27.88 2.55 5.44
C GLN A 43 -26.45 2.27 4.95
N GLY A 44 -26.06 2.81 3.80
CA GLY A 44 -24.70 2.70 3.27
C GLY A 44 -23.66 3.33 4.19
N ALA A 45 -23.93 4.55 4.66
CA ALA A 45 -23.07 5.23 5.64
C ALA A 45 -22.94 4.45 6.95
N ALA A 46 -24.02 3.79 7.40
CA ALA A 46 -24.04 2.96 8.60
C ALA A 46 -23.19 1.68 8.50
N LEU A 47 -22.78 1.25 7.30
CA LEU A 47 -21.95 0.05 7.09
C LEU A 47 -20.44 0.29 7.25
N LYS A 48 -20.01 1.53 7.56
CA LYS A 48 -18.61 1.86 7.87
C LYS A 48 -17.93 0.87 8.84
N PRO A 49 -18.58 0.39 9.92
CA PRO A 49 -17.94 -0.54 10.86
C PRO A 49 -17.46 -1.85 10.21
N LEU A 50 -18.07 -2.31 9.12
CA LEU A 50 -17.61 -3.51 8.41
C LEU A 50 -16.25 -3.29 7.73
N GLY A 51 -16.09 -2.14 7.06
CA GLY A 51 -14.82 -1.74 6.46
C GLY A 51 -13.74 -1.54 7.52
N ASP A 52 -14.06 -0.79 8.57
CA ASP A 52 -13.12 -0.52 9.68
C ASP A 52 -12.70 -1.81 10.40
N ALA A 53 -13.63 -2.73 10.66
CA ALA A 53 -13.34 -4.02 11.29
C ALA A 53 -12.42 -4.87 10.42
N PHE A 54 -12.64 -4.90 9.10
CA PHE A 54 -11.75 -5.62 8.19
C PHE A 54 -10.33 -5.03 8.18
N ILE A 55 -10.20 -3.70 8.09
CA ILE A 55 -8.89 -3.03 8.17
C ILE A 55 -8.20 -3.36 9.50
N LYS A 56 -8.94 -3.35 10.61
CA LYS A 56 -8.41 -3.71 11.94
C LYS A 56 -7.90 -5.16 11.99
N LEU A 57 -8.62 -6.11 11.37
CA LEU A 57 -8.18 -7.51 11.27
C LEU A 57 -6.87 -7.63 10.47
N VAL A 58 -6.72 -6.87 9.39
CA VAL A 58 -5.48 -6.89 8.60
C VAL A 58 -4.34 -6.22 9.37
N LYS A 59 -4.56 -5.05 9.98
CA LYS A 59 -3.55 -4.37 10.82
C LYS A 59 -2.99 -5.27 11.92
N MET A 60 -3.84 -6.08 12.54
CA MET A 60 -3.43 -7.05 13.56
C MET A 60 -2.40 -8.07 13.06
N ILE A 61 -2.52 -8.54 11.81
CA ILE A 61 -1.64 -9.60 11.28
C ILE A 61 -0.38 -9.07 10.58
N ILE A 62 -0.35 -7.79 10.20
CA ILE A 62 0.78 -7.19 9.47
C ILE A 62 2.08 -7.26 10.27
N ALA A 63 2.08 -6.83 11.54
CA ALA A 63 3.31 -6.76 12.33
C ALA A 63 4.00 -8.14 12.50
N PRO A 64 3.30 -9.22 12.88
CA PRO A 64 3.88 -10.57 12.89
C PRO A 64 4.41 -11.03 11.52
N VAL A 65 3.67 -10.75 10.43
CA VAL A 65 4.07 -11.16 9.07
C VAL A 65 5.35 -10.45 8.65
N ILE A 66 5.45 -9.13 8.88
CA ILE A 66 6.65 -8.35 8.58
C ILE A 66 7.83 -8.90 9.38
N PHE A 67 7.65 -9.08 10.70
CA PHE A 67 8.72 -9.57 11.55
C PHE A 67 9.25 -10.92 11.10
N LEU A 68 8.38 -11.89 10.87
CA LEU A 68 8.78 -13.23 10.45
C LEU A 68 9.46 -13.21 9.08
N THR A 69 8.91 -12.48 8.10
CA THR A 69 9.45 -12.47 6.74
C THR A 69 10.78 -11.72 6.66
N VAL A 70 10.90 -10.56 7.31
CA VAL A 70 12.13 -9.75 7.30
C VAL A 70 13.23 -10.45 8.08
N SER A 71 12.96 -10.88 9.31
CA SER A 71 13.99 -11.47 10.18
C SER A 71 14.54 -12.76 9.60
N THR A 72 13.67 -13.68 9.16
CA THR A 72 14.09 -14.94 8.53
C THR A 72 14.68 -14.72 7.14
N GLY A 73 14.19 -13.72 6.41
CA GLY A 73 14.71 -13.33 5.10
C GLY A 73 16.17 -12.88 5.20
N ILE A 74 16.48 -11.96 6.13
CA ILE A 74 17.85 -11.46 6.34
C ILE A 74 18.74 -12.54 6.96
N ALA A 75 18.25 -13.30 7.95
CA ALA A 75 19.01 -14.39 8.56
C ALA A 75 19.42 -15.47 7.54
N GLY A 76 18.57 -15.72 6.53
CA GLY A 76 18.87 -16.63 5.42
C GLY A 76 19.86 -16.09 4.39
N MET A 77 20.30 -14.83 4.49
CA MET A 77 21.35 -14.28 3.64
C MET A 77 22.72 -14.55 4.25
N SER A 78 23.54 -15.34 3.54
CA SER A 78 24.92 -15.64 3.94
C SER A 78 25.90 -14.48 3.75
N ASP A 79 25.46 -13.38 3.13
CA ASP A 79 26.33 -12.25 2.79
C ASP A 79 25.64 -10.92 3.13
N MET A 80 26.18 -10.26 4.15
CA MET A 80 25.71 -8.98 4.67
C MET A 80 25.79 -7.85 3.63
N GLN A 81 26.76 -7.92 2.72
CA GLN A 81 26.89 -6.95 1.62
C GLN A 81 25.73 -7.08 0.63
N LYS A 82 25.07 -8.24 0.54
CA LYS A 82 23.86 -8.40 -0.28
C LYS A 82 22.67 -7.71 0.35
N VAL A 83 22.50 -7.75 1.67
CA VAL A 83 21.40 -7.07 2.37
C VAL A 83 21.45 -5.56 2.11
N GLY A 84 22.59 -4.92 2.40
CA GLY A 84 22.77 -3.48 2.21
C GLY A 84 22.62 -3.04 0.75
N ARG A 85 23.09 -3.87 -0.20
CA ARG A 85 22.92 -3.61 -1.64
C ARG A 85 21.47 -3.70 -2.09
N VAL A 86 20.68 -4.65 -1.57
CA VAL A 86 19.24 -4.74 -1.88
C VAL A 86 18.50 -3.55 -1.28
N ALA A 87 18.77 -3.21 -0.01
CA ALA A 87 18.20 -2.05 0.66
C ALA A 87 18.49 -0.74 -0.11
N GLY A 88 19.76 -0.52 -0.44
CA GLY A 88 20.19 0.68 -1.17
C GLY A 88 19.59 0.78 -2.57
N LYS A 89 19.55 -0.33 -3.32
CA LYS A 89 18.86 -0.37 -4.62
C LYS A 89 17.38 -0.07 -4.50
N ALA A 90 16.71 -0.61 -3.48
CA ALA A 90 15.30 -0.35 -3.22
C ALA A 90 15.05 1.13 -2.88
N MET A 91 15.86 1.74 -2.01
CA MET A 91 15.71 3.16 -1.67
C MET A 91 15.96 4.09 -2.86
N ILE A 92 16.99 3.82 -3.67
CA ILE A 92 17.23 4.58 -4.91
C ILE A 92 16.05 4.43 -5.87
N TYR A 93 15.52 3.21 -6.01
CA TYR A 93 14.32 2.97 -6.80
C TYR A 93 13.14 3.79 -6.25
N PHE A 94 12.82 3.69 -4.96
CA PHE A 94 11.69 4.40 -4.36
C PHE A 94 11.80 5.91 -4.48
N LEU A 95 12.98 6.48 -4.28
CA LEU A 95 13.18 7.92 -4.46
C LEU A 95 12.95 8.33 -5.91
N THR A 96 13.54 7.57 -6.86
CA THR A 96 13.45 7.86 -8.29
C THR A 96 12.01 7.80 -8.79
N PHE A 97 11.27 6.72 -8.48
CA PHE A 97 9.92 6.52 -9.00
C PHE A 97 8.90 7.42 -8.32
N SER A 98 9.06 7.74 -7.04
CA SER A 98 8.23 8.75 -6.37
C SER A 98 8.44 10.15 -6.95
N THR A 99 9.69 10.55 -7.23
CA THR A 99 9.96 11.82 -7.92
C THR A 99 9.38 11.83 -9.33
N LEU A 100 9.51 10.73 -10.07
CA LEU A 100 8.92 10.61 -11.40
C LEU A 100 7.39 10.69 -11.36
N ALA A 101 6.76 10.10 -10.34
CA ALA A 101 5.31 10.15 -10.13
C ALA A 101 4.82 11.60 -9.89
N LEU A 102 5.55 12.37 -9.07
CA LEU A 102 5.32 13.81 -8.87
C LEU A 102 5.44 14.60 -10.18
N VAL A 103 6.51 14.38 -10.95
CA VAL A 103 6.75 15.07 -12.24
C VAL A 103 5.66 14.73 -13.25
N VAL A 104 5.25 13.46 -13.35
CA VAL A 104 4.17 13.04 -14.25
C VAL A 104 2.84 13.68 -13.82
N GLY A 105 2.54 13.70 -12.52
CA GLY A 105 1.37 14.41 -11.97
C GLY A 105 1.40 15.91 -12.30
N LEU A 106 2.57 16.54 -12.21
CA LEU A 106 2.74 17.96 -12.53
C LEU A 106 2.47 18.25 -14.00
N ILE A 107 3.05 17.44 -14.90
CA ILE A 107 2.87 17.58 -16.35
C ILE A 107 1.40 17.41 -16.70
N VAL A 108 0.76 16.33 -16.25
CA VAL A 108 -0.64 16.08 -16.60
C VAL A 108 -1.57 17.13 -15.97
N GLY A 109 -1.32 17.56 -14.74
CA GLY A 109 -2.12 18.58 -14.07
C GLY A 109 -2.08 19.96 -14.75
N ASN A 110 -0.93 20.35 -15.31
CA ASN A 110 -0.81 21.58 -16.09
C ASN A 110 -1.41 21.47 -17.49
N LEU A 111 -1.43 20.28 -18.10
CA LEU A 111 -1.99 20.04 -19.43
C LEU A 111 -3.52 19.91 -19.42
N VAL A 112 -4.05 19.12 -18.48
CA VAL A 112 -5.50 18.84 -18.40
C VAL A 112 -6.23 19.96 -17.66
N GLN A 113 -5.56 20.61 -16.72
CA GLN A 113 -6.12 21.69 -15.89
C GLN A 113 -7.45 21.32 -15.22
N PRO A 114 -7.48 20.26 -14.39
CA PRO A 114 -8.72 19.69 -13.89
C PRO A 114 -9.55 20.63 -13.00
N GLY A 115 -8.95 21.71 -12.48
CA GLY A 115 -9.65 22.71 -11.66
C GLY A 115 -10.13 23.93 -12.44
N SER A 116 -9.77 24.07 -13.71
CA SER A 116 -10.13 25.25 -14.50
C SER A 116 -11.66 25.39 -14.67
N GLY A 117 -12.16 26.62 -14.61
CA GLY A 117 -13.59 26.94 -14.83
C GLY A 117 -14.50 26.78 -13.61
N LEU A 118 -13.96 26.41 -12.43
CA LEU A 118 -14.74 26.32 -11.19
C LEU A 118 -14.93 27.67 -10.49
N HIS A 119 -14.00 28.62 -10.67
CA HIS A 119 -14.08 29.99 -10.15
C HIS A 119 -14.52 30.09 -8.67
N ILE A 120 -13.96 29.22 -7.83
CA ILE A 120 -14.28 29.13 -6.41
C ILE A 120 -13.65 30.31 -5.68
N ASN A 121 -14.47 31.16 -5.09
CA ASN A 121 -13.98 32.26 -4.28
C ASN A 121 -13.31 31.73 -2.99
N PRO A 122 -12.00 31.99 -2.76
CA PRO A 122 -11.29 31.57 -1.56
C PRO A 122 -11.95 32.02 -0.25
N ALA A 123 -12.58 33.19 -0.25
CA ALA A 123 -13.23 33.77 0.92
C ALA A 123 -14.53 33.04 1.32
N SER A 124 -15.07 32.20 0.43
CA SER A 124 -16.25 31.37 0.72
C SER A 124 -15.90 30.04 1.39
N LEU A 125 -14.60 29.70 1.48
CA LEU A 125 -14.11 28.45 2.05
C LEU A 125 -13.83 28.61 3.55
N ASP A 126 -14.16 27.58 4.33
CA ASP A 126 -13.89 27.59 5.77
C ASP A 126 -12.41 27.31 6.07
N ALA A 127 -11.62 28.37 6.23
CA ALA A 127 -10.21 28.26 6.59
C ALA A 127 -9.97 27.51 7.92
N LYS A 128 -10.94 27.47 8.84
CA LYS A 128 -10.80 26.74 10.12
C LYS A 128 -10.76 25.23 9.91
N SER A 129 -11.39 24.72 8.86
CA SER A 129 -11.38 23.29 8.50
C SER A 129 -10.00 22.77 8.09
N VAL A 130 -9.09 23.67 7.68
CA VAL A 130 -7.73 23.33 7.22
C VAL A 130 -6.64 23.71 8.23
N GLN A 131 -6.95 24.58 9.18
CA GLN A 131 -6.00 25.16 10.13
C GLN A 131 -5.32 24.10 11.01
N GLY A 132 -6.05 23.06 11.42
CA GLY A 132 -5.47 21.94 12.18
C GLY A 132 -4.40 21.15 11.41
N TYR A 133 -4.56 20.99 10.08
CA TYR A 133 -3.56 20.33 9.24
C TYR A 133 -2.31 21.18 9.06
N ALA A 134 -2.45 22.51 8.98
CA ALA A 134 -1.31 23.42 8.89
C ALA A 134 -0.47 23.41 10.18
N THR A 135 -1.11 23.35 11.36
CA THR A 135 -0.40 23.21 12.64
C THR A 135 0.31 21.87 12.75
N GLN A 136 -0.34 20.77 12.38
CA GLN A 136 0.26 19.43 12.43
C GLN A 136 1.44 19.26 11.45
N ALA A 137 1.38 19.92 10.29
CA ALA A 137 2.51 19.97 9.36
C ALA A 137 3.71 20.74 9.94
N HIS A 138 3.47 21.77 10.76
CA HIS A 138 4.52 22.56 11.40
C HIS A 138 5.26 21.78 12.51
N ASP A 139 4.57 20.85 13.17
CA ASP A 139 5.14 19.97 14.21
C ASP A 139 5.87 18.74 13.62
N SER A 140 5.67 18.46 12.33
CA SER A 140 6.26 17.32 11.63
C SER A 140 7.68 17.67 11.15
N SER A 141 8.70 17.24 11.91
CA SER A 141 10.11 17.43 11.55
C SER A 141 10.72 16.14 11.03
N ILE A 142 11.70 16.26 10.12
CA ILE A 142 12.50 15.12 9.64
C ILE A 142 13.15 14.39 10.82
N VAL A 143 13.63 15.16 11.82
CA VAL A 143 14.24 14.60 13.03
C VAL A 143 13.21 13.80 13.83
N GLY A 144 12.00 14.33 14.02
CA GLY A 144 10.90 13.62 14.69
C GLY A 144 10.50 12.35 13.97
N PHE A 145 10.39 12.39 12.64
CA PHE A 145 10.14 11.21 11.82
C PHE A 145 11.22 10.14 12.01
N LEU A 146 12.51 10.52 11.89
CA LEU A 146 13.63 9.59 12.07
C LEU A 146 13.70 9.01 13.48
N GLN A 147 13.36 9.79 14.50
CA GLN A 147 13.26 9.32 15.89
C GLN A 147 12.10 8.33 16.06
N ASN A 148 10.95 8.58 15.41
CA ASN A 148 9.78 7.70 15.46
C ASN A 148 10.01 6.32 14.84
N ILE A 149 11.01 6.17 13.96
CA ILE A 149 11.42 4.84 13.43
C ILE A 149 11.96 3.94 14.55
N ILE A 150 12.58 4.52 15.58
CA ILE A 150 13.16 3.79 16.70
C ILE A 150 12.09 3.61 17.78
N PRO A 151 11.59 2.39 18.03
CA PRO A 151 10.58 2.19 19.05
C PRO A 151 11.16 2.36 20.46
N ASN A 152 10.36 2.93 21.37
CA ASN A 152 10.72 3.03 22.79
C ASN A 152 10.96 1.65 23.43
N THR A 153 10.16 0.66 23.05
CA THR A 153 10.33 -0.74 23.46
C THR A 153 9.96 -1.66 22.30
N ILE A 154 10.59 -2.85 22.25
CA ILE A 154 10.32 -3.86 21.22
C ILE A 154 8.83 -4.22 21.23
N VAL A 155 8.30 -4.60 22.39
CA VAL A 155 6.88 -4.96 22.55
C VAL A 155 5.97 -3.79 22.17
N GLY A 156 6.37 -2.56 22.48
CA GLY A 156 5.67 -1.34 22.11
C GLY A 156 5.45 -1.22 20.60
N ALA A 157 6.45 -1.53 19.77
CA ALA A 157 6.33 -1.50 18.31
C ALA A 157 5.24 -2.44 17.79
N PHE A 158 5.17 -3.66 18.34
CA PHE A 158 4.15 -4.64 17.98
C PHE A 158 2.78 -4.27 18.54
N ALA A 159 2.72 -3.65 19.72
CA ALA A 159 1.48 -3.25 20.37
C ALA A 159 0.84 -2.01 19.73
N SER A 160 1.65 -1.03 19.31
CA SER A 160 1.19 0.15 18.58
C SER A 160 0.79 -0.18 17.14
N GLY A 161 1.34 -1.25 16.57
CA GLY A 161 1.12 -1.65 15.19
C GLY A 161 1.85 -0.74 14.20
N ASP A 162 2.88 -0.02 14.64
CA ASP A 162 3.69 0.82 13.77
C ASP A 162 4.55 -0.06 12.85
N ILE A 163 4.22 -0.04 11.57
CA ILE A 163 4.84 -0.86 10.53
C ILE A 163 6.34 -0.57 10.41
N LEU A 164 6.73 0.71 10.52
CA LEU A 164 8.10 1.15 10.31
C LEU A 164 8.98 0.77 11.50
N GLN A 165 8.46 0.90 12.72
CA GLN A 165 9.14 0.44 13.93
C GLN A 165 9.34 -1.08 13.93
N VAL A 166 8.29 -1.83 13.57
CA VAL A 166 8.37 -3.29 13.45
C VAL A 166 9.40 -3.68 12.38
N LEU A 167 9.37 -3.04 11.21
CA LEU A 167 10.36 -3.27 10.15
C LEU A 167 11.79 -3.00 10.64
N PHE A 168 12.03 -1.85 11.29
CA PHE A 168 13.34 -1.48 11.80
C PHE A 168 13.90 -2.53 12.77
N PHE A 169 13.10 -2.92 13.77
CA PHE A 169 13.49 -3.98 14.70
C PHE A 169 13.73 -5.31 13.98
N SER A 170 12.87 -5.67 13.03
CA SER A 170 12.99 -6.93 12.28
C SER A 170 14.26 -7.00 11.45
N VAL A 171 14.70 -5.87 10.89
CA VAL A 171 15.98 -5.75 10.20
C VAL A 171 17.12 -6.00 11.19
N LEU A 172 17.19 -5.25 12.29
CA LEU A 172 18.24 -5.41 13.30
C LEU A 172 18.31 -6.84 13.87
N PHE A 173 17.15 -7.45 14.11
CA PHE A 173 17.06 -8.82 14.61
C PHE A 173 17.48 -9.85 13.55
N GLY A 174 17.08 -9.69 12.30
CA GLY A 174 17.55 -10.53 11.20
C GLY A 174 19.07 -10.44 11.00
N LEU A 175 19.62 -9.23 11.13
CA LEU A 175 21.07 -8.98 11.09
C LEU A 175 21.79 -9.68 12.25
N SER A 176 21.25 -9.60 13.46
CA SER A 176 21.87 -10.26 14.63
C SER A 176 21.84 -11.78 14.51
N LEU A 177 20.75 -12.38 14.02
CA LEU A 177 20.67 -13.82 13.72
C LEU A 177 21.75 -14.23 12.71
N SER A 178 21.93 -13.45 11.64
CA SER A 178 22.97 -13.70 10.63
C SER A 178 24.39 -13.63 11.21
N LEU A 179 24.67 -12.61 12.04
CA LEU A 179 25.99 -12.41 12.66
C LEU A 179 26.34 -13.48 13.69
N VAL A 180 25.35 -14.04 14.40
CA VAL A 180 25.56 -15.14 15.36
C VAL A 180 25.86 -16.48 14.64
N GLY A 181 25.40 -16.64 13.40
CA GLY A 181 25.68 -17.82 12.57
C GLY A 181 24.99 -19.09 13.07
N GLU A 182 25.69 -20.23 13.05
CA GLU A 182 25.12 -21.56 13.36
C GLU A 182 24.38 -21.64 14.70
N ARG A 183 24.82 -20.87 15.73
CA ARG A 183 24.16 -20.86 17.04
C ARG A 183 22.75 -20.26 17.01
N ALA A 184 22.45 -19.40 16.04
CA ALA A 184 21.12 -18.81 15.84
C ALA A 184 20.19 -19.71 15.02
N LYS A 185 20.72 -20.78 14.40
CA LYS A 185 19.95 -21.68 13.52
C LYS A 185 18.66 -22.23 14.15
N PRO A 186 18.63 -22.70 15.41
CA PRO A 186 17.38 -23.16 16.03
C PRO A 186 16.31 -22.07 16.11
N VAL A 187 16.71 -20.81 16.33
CA VAL A 187 15.80 -19.67 16.38
C VAL A 187 15.29 -19.33 14.98
N THR A 188 16.19 -19.29 13.98
CA THR A 188 15.83 -19.04 12.58
C THR A 188 14.85 -20.11 12.05
N ASP A 189 15.14 -21.39 12.31
CA ASP A 189 14.30 -22.51 11.88
C ASP A 189 12.91 -22.49 12.56
N PHE A 190 12.87 -22.12 13.85
CA PHE A 190 11.61 -21.90 14.57
C PHE A 190 10.77 -20.79 13.93
N LEU A 191 11.37 -19.63 13.63
CA LEU A 191 10.66 -18.50 13.01
C LEU A 191 10.18 -18.83 11.59
N GLN A 192 10.98 -19.58 10.82
CA GLN A 192 10.57 -20.06 9.50
C GLN A 192 9.37 -21.00 9.59
N THR A 193 9.38 -21.91 10.57
CA THR A 193 8.26 -22.84 10.81
C THR A 193 7.03 -22.09 11.29
N LEU A 194 7.19 -21.09 12.17
CA LEU A 194 6.10 -20.24 12.68
C LEU A 194 5.46 -19.39 11.58
N SER A 195 6.19 -19.06 10.51
CA SER A 195 5.65 -18.32 9.36
C SER A 195 4.52 -19.09 8.67
N ILE A 196 4.58 -20.43 8.63
CA ILE A 196 3.60 -21.27 7.95
C ILE A 196 2.17 -21.09 8.52
N PRO A 197 1.91 -21.28 9.83
CA PRO A 197 0.59 -21.05 10.39
C PRO A 197 0.16 -19.58 10.34
N ILE A 198 1.11 -18.63 10.38
CA ILE A 198 0.79 -17.19 10.25
C ILE A 198 0.29 -16.84 8.85
N PHE A 199 0.94 -17.32 7.78
CA PHE A 199 0.43 -17.15 6.42
C PHE A 199 -0.89 -17.91 6.22
N LYS A 200 -1.09 -19.06 6.88
CA LYS A 200 -2.40 -19.73 6.87
C LYS A 200 -3.48 -18.88 7.51
N LEU A 201 -3.18 -18.20 8.62
CA LEU A 201 -4.08 -17.26 9.27
C LEU A 201 -4.41 -16.08 8.34
N VAL A 202 -3.42 -15.50 7.65
CA VAL A 202 -3.64 -14.48 6.62
C VAL A 202 -4.66 -14.98 5.59
N ALA A 203 -4.47 -16.17 5.02
CA ALA A 203 -5.39 -16.74 4.04
C ALA A 203 -6.82 -16.97 4.58
N ILE A 204 -6.98 -17.22 5.89
CA ILE A 204 -8.30 -17.31 6.53
C ILE A 204 -8.94 -15.92 6.64
N LEU A 205 -8.20 -14.93 7.13
CA LEU A 205 -8.69 -13.55 7.30
C LEU A 205 -9.09 -12.94 5.96
N MET A 206 -8.37 -13.25 4.89
CA MET A 206 -8.68 -12.78 3.53
C MET A 206 -10.04 -13.28 3.01
N LYS A 207 -10.63 -14.33 3.59
CA LYS A 207 -12.01 -14.72 3.25
C LYS A 207 -13.04 -13.67 3.66
N ALA A 208 -12.72 -12.81 4.63
CA ALA A 208 -13.56 -11.70 5.05
C ALA A 208 -13.39 -10.45 4.17
N ALA A 209 -12.42 -10.44 3.25
CA ALA A 209 -12.14 -9.29 2.37
C ALA A 209 -13.36 -8.77 1.59
N PRO A 210 -14.24 -9.62 1.02
CA PRO A 210 -15.44 -9.13 0.34
C PRO A 210 -16.35 -8.32 1.27
N LEU A 211 -16.50 -8.72 2.53
CA LEU A 211 -17.34 -8.01 3.50
C LEU A 211 -16.75 -6.63 3.84
N GLY A 212 -15.43 -6.55 4.00
CA GLY A 212 -14.73 -5.28 4.19
C GLY A 212 -14.90 -4.33 3.02
N ALA A 213 -14.69 -4.84 1.79
CA ALA A 213 -14.84 -4.06 0.57
C ALA A 213 -16.29 -3.58 0.34
N PHE A 214 -17.29 -4.43 0.64
CA PHE A 214 -18.69 -4.05 0.62
C PHE A 214 -19.00 -2.88 1.56
N GLY A 215 -18.59 -2.99 2.83
CA GLY A 215 -18.85 -1.95 3.83
C GLY A 215 -18.15 -0.64 3.54
N ALA A 216 -16.89 -0.70 3.10
CA ALA A 216 -16.12 0.49 2.72
C ALA A 216 -16.75 1.23 1.53
N MET A 217 -17.10 0.52 0.45
CA MET A 217 -17.71 1.14 -0.73
C MET A 217 -19.13 1.66 -0.45
N ALA A 218 -19.92 0.94 0.35
CA ALA A 218 -21.24 1.40 0.78
C ALA A 218 -21.15 2.69 1.61
N PHE A 219 -20.17 2.78 2.52
CA PHE A 219 -19.91 3.99 3.29
C PHE A 219 -19.49 5.16 2.38
N THR A 220 -18.53 4.93 1.48
CA THR A 220 -18.03 5.99 0.59
C THR A 220 -19.16 6.56 -0.27
N ILE A 221 -19.98 5.71 -0.90
CA ILE A 221 -21.08 6.19 -1.74
C ILE A 221 -22.22 6.78 -0.89
N GLY A 222 -22.57 6.16 0.24
CA GLY A 222 -23.66 6.65 1.10
C GLY A 222 -23.35 7.97 1.80
N ARG A 223 -22.09 8.19 2.22
CA ARG A 223 -21.68 9.41 2.94
C ARG A 223 -21.39 10.59 2.04
N TYR A 224 -20.71 10.34 0.91
CA TYR A 224 -20.25 11.40 0.01
C TYR A 224 -21.20 11.60 -1.19
N GLY A 225 -22.02 10.60 -1.51
CA GLY A 225 -22.96 10.64 -2.63
C GLY A 225 -22.26 10.58 -3.99
N ILE A 226 -23.00 10.18 -5.03
CA ILE A 226 -22.51 10.24 -6.42
C ILE A 226 -22.41 11.70 -6.92
N GLY A 227 -23.19 12.62 -6.33
CA GLY A 227 -23.22 14.03 -6.77
C GLY A 227 -21.95 14.82 -6.47
N SER A 228 -21.27 14.57 -5.35
CA SER A 228 -19.98 15.21 -5.05
C SER A 228 -18.87 14.78 -6.02
N VAL A 229 -19.00 13.56 -6.57
CA VAL A 229 -18.14 13.04 -7.63
C VAL A 229 -18.24 13.89 -8.88
N ALA A 230 -19.35 14.59 -9.16
CA ALA A 230 -19.50 15.37 -10.39
C ALA A 230 -18.52 16.56 -10.46
N ASN A 231 -18.40 17.34 -9.38
CA ASN A 231 -17.46 18.49 -9.33
C ASN A 231 -16.00 18.03 -9.24
N LEU A 232 -15.76 16.82 -8.71
CA LEU A 232 -14.44 16.20 -8.63
C LEU A 232 -14.17 15.25 -9.81
N ALA A 233 -15.11 15.09 -10.76
CA ALA A 233 -15.04 14.04 -11.77
C ALA A 233 -13.85 14.26 -12.69
N MET A 234 -13.57 15.51 -13.03
CA MET A 234 -12.42 15.87 -13.85
C MET A 234 -11.10 15.58 -13.11
N LEU A 235 -11.02 15.91 -11.82
CA LEU A 235 -9.84 15.58 -11.00
C LEU A 235 -9.65 14.06 -10.87
N ILE A 236 -10.70 13.33 -10.54
CA ILE A 236 -10.68 11.86 -10.39
C ILE A 236 -10.31 11.19 -11.71
N GLY A 237 -10.93 11.61 -12.81
CA GLY A 237 -10.62 11.12 -14.15
C GLY A 237 -9.16 11.39 -14.53
N THR A 238 -8.67 12.59 -14.27
CA THR A 238 -7.27 12.97 -14.49
C THR A 238 -6.32 12.14 -13.64
N PHE A 239 -6.65 11.90 -12.37
CA PHE A 239 -5.87 11.06 -11.48
C PHE A 239 -5.77 9.61 -11.98
N TYR A 240 -6.89 8.99 -12.37
CA TYR A 240 -6.89 7.62 -12.89
C TYR A 240 -6.18 7.52 -14.24
N LEU A 241 -6.35 8.50 -15.12
CA LEU A 241 -5.62 8.57 -16.38
C LEU A 241 -4.11 8.68 -16.15
N THR A 242 -3.69 9.58 -15.26
CA THR A 242 -2.29 9.77 -14.89
C THR A 242 -1.71 8.50 -14.26
N SER A 243 -2.46 7.86 -13.36
CA SER A 243 -2.07 6.59 -12.74
C SER A 243 -1.95 5.47 -13.78
N ALA A 244 -2.86 5.39 -14.76
CA ALA A 244 -2.77 4.42 -15.84
C ALA A 244 -1.56 4.68 -16.73
N ILE A 245 -1.28 5.94 -17.09
CA ILE A 245 -0.06 6.33 -17.82
C ILE A 245 1.18 5.90 -17.04
N PHE A 246 1.24 6.19 -15.74
CA PHE A 246 2.37 5.81 -14.90
C PHE A 246 2.56 4.28 -14.85
N VAL A 247 1.48 3.52 -14.63
CA VAL A 247 1.56 2.06 -14.55
C VAL A 247 1.93 1.43 -15.90
N PHE A 248 1.27 1.81 -17.00
CA PHE A 248 1.50 1.15 -18.29
C PHE A 248 2.72 1.66 -19.05
N VAL A 249 3.08 2.93 -18.89
CA VAL A 249 4.23 3.53 -19.58
C VAL A 249 5.48 3.44 -18.71
N VAL A 250 5.46 4.04 -17.52
CA VAL A 250 6.65 4.10 -16.65
C VAL A 250 6.98 2.73 -16.09
N LEU A 251 6.06 2.12 -15.32
CA LEU A 251 6.30 0.78 -14.75
C LEU A 251 6.31 -0.30 -15.84
N GLY A 252 5.57 -0.10 -16.93
CA GLY A 252 5.62 -0.97 -18.11
C GLY A 252 6.99 -1.00 -18.79
N ALA A 253 7.65 0.16 -18.94
CA ALA A 253 9.01 0.24 -19.45
C ALA A 253 10.01 -0.47 -18.53
N VAL A 254 9.89 -0.28 -17.21
CA VAL A 254 10.72 -0.98 -16.22
C VAL A 254 10.51 -2.49 -16.29
N ALA A 255 9.26 -2.95 -16.33
CA ALA A 255 8.94 -4.37 -16.42
C ALA A 255 9.55 -4.98 -17.69
N ARG A 256 9.39 -4.32 -18.84
CA ARG A 256 9.97 -4.76 -20.11
C ARG A 256 11.50 -4.80 -20.07
N TYR A 257 12.14 -3.80 -19.47
CA TYR A 257 13.59 -3.77 -19.28
C TYR A 257 14.09 -4.95 -18.41
N ASN A 258 13.31 -5.35 -17.41
CA ASN A 258 13.61 -6.50 -16.55
C ASN A 258 13.12 -7.85 -17.11
N GLY A 259 12.60 -7.88 -18.34
CA GLY A 259 12.26 -9.11 -19.06
C GLY A 259 10.90 -9.72 -18.73
N PHE A 260 9.99 -8.97 -18.08
CA PHE A 260 8.63 -9.46 -17.80
C PHE A 260 7.55 -8.46 -18.24
N SER A 261 6.31 -8.96 -18.37
CA SER A 261 5.18 -8.13 -18.80
C SER A 261 4.47 -7.51 -17.60
N ILE A 262 4.26 -6.18 -17.64
CA ILE A 262 3.44 -5.48 -16.64
C ILE A 262 2.00 -6.00 -16.62
N LEU A 263 1.46 -6.39 -17.77
CA LEU A 263 0.10 -6.97 -17.87
C LEU A 263 0.01 -8.33 -17.19
N ALA A 264 1.07 -9.14 -17.32
CA ALA A 264 1.15 -10.42 -16.61
C ALA A 264 1.24 -10.22 -15.09
N LEU A 265 2.03 -9.23 -14.65
CA LEU A 265 2.12 -8.87 -13.23
C LEU A 265 0.77 -8.41 -12.68
N ILE A 266 0.10 -7.45 -13.34
CA ILE A 266 -1.23 -6.97 -12.94
C ILE A 266 -2.23 -8.13 -12.85
N ARG A 267 -2.21 -9.07 -13.81
CA ARG A 267 -3.07 -10.25 -13.78
C ARG A 267 -2.77 -11.18 -12.60
N TYR A 268 -1.50 -11.28 -12.22
CA TYR A 268 -1.04 -12.11 -11.09
C TYR A 268 -1.48 -11.52 -9.74
N ILE A 269 -1.33 -10.21 -9.55
CA ILE A 269 -1.70 -9.49 -8.31
C ILE A 269 -3.10 -8.87 -8.35
N LYS A 270 -3.98 -9.35 -9.22
CA LYS A 270 -5.32 -8.77 -9.43
C LYS A 270 -6.18 -8.77 -8.16
N GLU A 271 -6.01 -9.77 -7.30
CA GLU A 271 -6.78 -9.89 -6.05
C GLU A 271 -6.37 -8.79 -5.07
N GLU A 272 -5.08 -8.51 -4.97
CA GLU A 272 -4.50 -7.45 -4.15
C GLU A 272 -4.95 -6.08 -4.66
N ILE A 273 -4.89 -5.83 -5.97
CA ILE A 273 -5.35 -4.57 -6.56
C ILE A 273 -6.84 -4.34 -6.25
N LEU A 274 -7.67 -5.37 -6.46
CA LEU A 274 -9.11 -5.27 -6.20
C LEU A 274 -9.43 -5.12 -4.71
N LEU A 275 -8.64 -5.75 -3.86
CA LEU A 275 -8.74 -5.58 -2.41
C LEU A 275 -8.47 -4.13 -2.01
N VAL A 276 -7.36 -3.55 -2.47
CA VAL A 276 -6.99 -2.16 -2.18
C VAL A 276 -8.04 -1.19 -2.71
N ILE A 277 -8.59 -1.42 -3.90
CA ILE A 277 -9.69 -0.60 -4.44
C ILE A 277 -10.93 -0.70 -3.56
N GLY A 278 -11.28 -1.91 -3.11
CA GLY A 278 -12.47 -2.12 -2.30
C GLY A 278 -12.37 -1.57 -0.88
N THR A 279 -11.18 -1.60 -0.28
CA THR A 279 -10.95 -1.20 1.12
C THR A 279 -10.34 0.17 1.27
N SER A 280 -9.90 0.79 0.18
CA SER A 280 -9.13 2.04 0.14
C SER A 280 -7.88 2.00 1.04
N SER A 281 -7.29 0.82 1.25
CA SER A 281 -6.12 0.63 2.12
C SER A 281 -5.12 -0.33 1.49
N SER A 282 -3.92 0.18 1.19
CA SER A 282 -2.80 -0.63 0.69
C SER A 282 -2.28 -1.62 1.74
N GLU A 283 -2.49 -1.35 3.04
CA GLU A 283 -2.14 -2.25 4.15
C GLU A 283 -2.88 -3.57 4.06
N ALA A 284 -4.13 -3.53 3.59
CA ALA A 284 -5.00 -4.68 3.50
C ALA A 284 -4.41 -5.81 2.62
N ALA A 285 -3.61 -5.45 1.61
CA ALA A 285 -3.02 -6.38 0.65
C ALA A 285 -1.57 -6.73 0.96
N LEU A 286 -0.93 -6.11 1.97
CA LEU A 286 0.49 -6.28 2.24
C LEU A 286 0.86 -7.75 2.53
N PRO A 287 0.14 -8.48 3.42
CA PRO A 287 0.50 -9.87 3.74
C PRO A 287 0.36 -10.82 2.53
N THR A 288 -0.72 -10.68 1.75
CA THR A 288 -0.96 -11.53 0.58
C THR A 288 -0.01 -11.20 -0.57
N LEU A 289 0.36 -9.93 -0.73
CA LEU A 289 1.36 -9.53 -1.70
C LEU A 289 2.71 -10.18 -1.40
N MET A 290 3.13 -10.21 -0.13
CA MET A 290 4.37 -10.87 0.28
C MET A 290 4.33 -12.37 -0.04
N GLU A 291 3.24 -13.06 0.33
CA GLU A 291 3.06 -14.48 0.02
C GLU A 291 3.10 -14.76 -1.50
N LYS A 292 2.41 -13.95 -2.31
CA LYS A 292 2.42 -14.09 -3.77
C LYS A 292 3.77 -13.81 -4.40
N MET A 293 4.49 -12.79 -3.92
CA MET A 293 5.81 -12.49 -4.46
C MET A 293 6.79 -13.65 -4.16
N GLU A 294 6.72 -14.25 -2.97
CA GLU A 294 7.49 -15.48 -2.69
C GLU A 294 7.08 -16.64 -3.60
N ALA A 295 5.78 -16.87 -3.79
CA ALA A 295 5.27 -17.92 -4.68
C ALA A 295 5.63 -17.69 -6.16
N ALA A 296 5.82 -16.44 -6.57
CA ALA A 296 6.31 -16.08 -7.91
C ALA A 296 7.82 -16.36 -8.09
N GLY A 297 8.53 -16.76 -7.04
CA GLY A 297 9.96 -17.08 -7.08
C GLY A 297 10.87 -15.94 -6.58
N CYS A 298 10.32 -14.85 -6.05
CA CYS A 298 11.13 -13.82 -5.41
C CYS A 298 11.75 -14.38 -4.12
N LYS A 299 13.03 -14.07 -3.90
CA LYS A 299 13.73 -14.48 -2.67
C LYS A 299 13.06 -13.83 -1.46
N ARG A 300 12.81 -14.61 -0.40
CA ARG A 300 12.25 -14.13 0.88
C ARG A 300 12.91 -12.86 1.40
N SER A 301 14.24 -12.79 1.31
CA SER A 301 15.00 -11.62 1.73
C SER A 301 14.67 -10.35 0.95
N VAL A 302 14.42 -10.47 -0.35
CA VAL A 302 14.03 -9.34 -1.20
C VAL A 302 12.58 -8.96 -0.92
N VAL A 303 11.67 -9.94 -0.81
CA VAL A 303 10.25 -9.67 -0.50
C VAL A 303 10.10 -9.02 0.87
N GLY A 304 10.67 -9.63 1.90
CA GLY A 304 10.61 -9.16 3.28
C GLY A 304 11.16 -7.76 3.44
N LEU A 305 12.22 -7.40 2.73
CA LEU A 305 12.80 -6.06 2.83
C LEU A 305 12.09 -5.05 1.93
N VAL A 306 11.89 -5.36 0.65
CA VAL A 306 11.46 -4.39 -0.36
C VAL A 306 9.95 -4.09 -0.25
N VAL A 307 9.11 -5.10 0.01
CA VAL A 307 7.65 -4.91 0.01
C VAL A 307 7.18 -4.05 1.19
N PRO A 308 7.56 -4.31 2.45
CA PRO A 308 7.20 -3.46 3.59
C PRO A 308 7.85 -2.08 3.54
N THR A 309 9.12 -1.99 3.13
CA THR A 309 9.78 -0.67 2.98
C THR A 309 9.11 0.15 1.88
N GLY A 310 8.74 -0.48 0.76
CA GLY A 310 8.04 0.17 -0.34
C GLY A 310 6.63 0.64 0.05
N TYR A 311 5.95 -0.07 0.95
CA TYR A 311 4.67 0.40 1.49
C TYR A 311 4.79 1.77 2.17
N SER A 312 5.82 1.96 3.00
CA SER A 312 6.02 3.24 3.71
C SER A 312 6.69 4.31 2.84
N PHE A 313 7.65 3.91 2.00
CA PHE A 313 8.52 4.85 1.30
C PHE A 313 8.26 4.96 -0.20
N ASN A 314 7.36 4.20 -0.83
CA ASN A 314 7.09 4.26 -2.28
C ASN A 314 5.62 4.55 -2.60
N LEU A 315 5.15 5.70 -2.10
CA LEU A 315 3.76 6.14 -2.27
C LEU A 315 3.52 6.87 -3.59
N ASP A 316 3.80 6.22 -4.72
CA ASP A 316 3.73 6.84 -6.06
C ASP A 316 2.31 7.35 -6.40
N GLY A 317 1.27 6.59 -6.06
CA GLY A 317 -0.11 7.02 -6.24
C GLY A 317 -0.46 8.25 -5.39
N THR A 318 -0.02 8.29 -4.14
CA THR A 318 -0.20 9.45 -3.26
C THR A 318 0.51 10.66 -3.81
N ASN A 319 1.72 10.49 -4.35
CA ASN A 319 2.48 11.57 -4.99
C ASN A 319 1.77 12.15 -6.20
N ILE A 320 1.25 11.30 -7.10
CA ILE A 320 0.41 11.75 -8.23
C ILE A 320 -0.80 12.53 -7.72
N TYR A 321 -1.50 11.99 -6.71
CA TYR A 321 -2.68 12.63 -6.12
C TYR A 321 -2.36 13.99 -5.49
N MET A 322 -1.32 14.08 -4.65
CA MET A 322 -0.92 15.32 -3.97
C MET A 322 -0.59 16.42 -4.98
N THR A 323 0.15 16.10 -6.05
CA THR A 323 0.45 17.07 -7.10
C THR A 323 -0.81 17.51 -7.84
N LEU A 324 -1.65 16.58 -8.28
CA LEU A 324 -2.89 16.91 -9.00
C LEU A 324 -3.88 17.68 -8.13
N ALA A 325 -4.04 17.31 -6.86
CA ALA A 325 -4.94 17.97 -5.93
C ALA A 325 -4.49 19.40 -5.63
N ALA A 326 -3.18 19.62 -5.43
CA ALA A 326 -2.66 20.97 -5.22
C ALA A 326 -2.87 21.89 -6.43
N LEU A 327 -2.58 21.39 -7.63
CA LEU A 327 -2.82 22.15 -8.87
C LEU A 327 -4.31 22.39 -9.11
N PHE A 328 -5.15 21.38 -8.83
CA PHE A 328 -6.61 21.52 -8.91
C PHE A 328 -7.12 22.64 -8.01
N ILE A 329 -6.69 22.69 -6.75
CA ILE A 329 -7.10 23.74 -5.81
C ILE A 329 -6.69 25.11 -6.33
N ALA A 330 -5.43 25.26 -6.77
CA ALA A 330 -4.96 26.52 -7.31
C ALA A 330 -5.74 26.96 -8.56
N GLN A 331 -5.97 26.04 -9.50
CA GLN A 331 -6.76 26.29 -10.71
C GLN A 331 -8.22 26.62 -10.39
N ALA A 332 -8.84 25.90 -9.44
CA ALA A 332 -10.21 26.11 -9.04
C ALA A 332 -10.43 27.47 -8.37
N MET A 333 -9.40 28.02 -7.72
CA MET A 333 -9.41 29.31 -7.04
C MET A 333 -8.88 30.46 -7.92
N ASP A 334 -8.61 30.20 -9.21
CA ASP A 334 -7.98 31.14 -10.15
C ASP A 334 -6.62 31.68 -9.67
N ILE A 335 -5.89 30.91 -8.85
CA ILE A 335 -4.56 31.23 -8.37
C ILE A 335 -3.52 30.73 -9.38
N HIS A 336 -2.78 31.66 -9.97
CA HIS A 336 -1.66 31.31 -10.83
C HIS A 336 -0.45 30.87 -10.00
N LEU A 337 -0.12 29.58 -10.07
CA LEU A 337 1.10 29.03 -9.48
C LEU A 337 2.24 29.09 -10.51
N PRO A 338 3.23 29.99 -10.36
CA PRO A 338 4.41 30.00 -11.23
C PRO A 338 5.21 28.70 -11.07
N LEU A 339 6.01 28.35 -12.08
CA LEU A 339 6.77 27.09 -12.11
C LEU A 339 7.66 26.90 -10.87
N GLY A 340 8.22 27.99 -10.33
CA GLY A 340 9.03 27.95 -9.11
C GLY A 340 8.26 27.41 -7.89
N ASP A 341 7.04 27.91 -7.68
CA ASP A 341 6.17 27.47 -6.57
C ASP A 341 5.68 26.04 -6.79
N GLN A 342 5.43 25.65 -8.05
CA GLN A 342 5.09 24.28 -8.40
C GLN A 342 6.24 23.30 -8.08
N ILE A 343 7.49 23.67 -8.38
CA ILE A 343 8.68 22.88 -8.04
C ILE A 343 8.86 22.79 -6.52
N LEU A 344 8.70 23.91 -5.81
CA LEU A 344 8.74 23.93 -4.35
C LEU A 344 7.69 22.99 -3.76
N LEU A 345 6.48 23.01 -4.31
CA LEU A 345 5.40 22.10 -3.92
C LEU A 345 5.77 20.64 -4.13
N LEU A 346 6.41 20.29 -5.25
CA LEU A 346 6.90 18.93 -5.47
C LEU A 346 7.96 18.52 -4.44
N LEU A 347 8.89 19.41 -4.08
CA LEU A 347 9.93 19.13 -3.09
C LEU A 347 9.32 18.88 -1.70
N VAL A 348 8.35 19.70 -1.31
CA VAL A 348 7.63 19.54 -0.05
C VAL A 348 6.79 18.25 -0.06
N ALA A 349 6.08 17.97 -1.16
CA ALA A 349 5.30 16.74 -1.32
C ALA A 349 6.19 15.49 -1.28
N MET A 350 7.38 15.53 -1.90
CA MET A 350 8.34 14.43 -1.84
C MET A 350 8.75 14.14 -0.41
N LEU A 351 9.08 15.18 0.37
CA LEU A 351 9.46 15.03 1.76
C LEU A 351 8.30 14.49 2.62
N SER A 352 7.12 15.09 2.49
CA SER A 352 5.92 14.71 3.24
C SER A 352 5.41 13.31 2.89
N SER A 353 5.68 12.80 1.69
CA SER A 353 5.26 11.45 1.27
C SER A 353 6.06 10.31 1.92
N LYS A 354 7.17 10.60 2.59
CA LYS A 354 8.10 9.59 3.14
C LYS A 354 7.97 9.43 4.65
N GLY A 355 7.11 10.22 5.29
CA GLY A 355 6.99 10.31 6.74
C GLY A 355 6.16 11.49 7.18
#